data_AF-A0A495LLU3-F1
#
_entry.id   AF-A0A495LLU3-F1
#
_cell.length_a   1.000
_cell.length_b   1.000
_cell.length_c   1.000
_cell.angle_alpha   90.00
_cell.angle_beta   90.00
_cell.angle_gamma   90.00
#
_symmetry.space_group_name_H-M   'P 1'
#
loop_
_entity.id
_entity.type
_entity.pdbx_description
1 polymer ?
#
loop_
_entity_poly.entity_id
_entity_poly.type
_entity_poly.pdbx_seq_one_letter_code
_entity_poly.pdbx_strand_id
1 'polypeptide(L)'
;MQEKHLYEYAVIRVVPRVEREEFLNVGIILFCKKAKFIKVLCSMNEAKLQLFSADLDLEQLHLNLQAFEKVAHGEKSGGPIGQFDIPSRFRWLTALRSSAIQTSRPHPGLCDDLEKTTQRLFEEMVL
;
A
#
# COMPACT_ATOMS: atom_id res chain seq x y z
N MET A 1 23.50 20.51 -6.82
CA MET A 1 22.14 20.09 -7.19
C MET A 1 21.87 18.83 -6.38
N GLN A 2 20.99 18.86 -5.37
CA GLN A 2 20.64 17.64 -4.64
C GLN A 2 20.06 16.64 -5.65
N GLU A 3 20.56 15.41 -5.63
CA GLU A 3 20.10 14.37 -6.55
C GLU A 3 18.66 14.00 -6.17
N LYS A 4 17.70 14.32 -7.05
CA LYS A 4 16.29 13.97 -6.83
C LYS A 4 16.12 12.46 -6.67
N HIS A 5 15.25 12.05 -5.77
CA HIS A 5 14.88 10.65 -5.58
C HIS A 5 13.84 10.24 -6.60
N LEU A 6 14.22 9.31 -7.49
CA LEU A 6 13.28 8.60 -8.35
C LEU A 6 12.57 7.53 -7.52
N TYR A 7 11.26 7.67 -7.37
CA TYR A 7 10.43 6.76 -6.60
C TYR A 7 9.30 6.19 -7.46
N GLU A 8 8.71 5.10 -6.97
CA GLU A 8 7.46 4.54 -7.46
C GLU A 8 6.49 4.43 -6.29
N TYR A 9 5.21 4.71 -6.52
CA TYR A 9 4.17 4.50 -5.52
C TYR A 9 2.98 3.74 -6.09
N ALA A 10 2.26 3.04 -5.23
CA ALA A 10 0.97 2.45 -5.56
C ALA A 10 -0.02 2.73 -4.42
N VAL A 11 -1.30 2.84 -4.76
CA VAL A 11 -2.38 3.04 -3.80
C VAL A 11 -2.93 1.68 -3.41
N ILE A 12 -3.05 1.42 -2.11
CA ILE A 12 -3.68 0.23 -1.54
C ILE A 12 -5.18 0.46 -1.49
N ARG A 13 -5.95 -0.48 -2.05
CA ARG A 13 -7.38 -0.39 -2.26
C ARG A 13 -8.07 -1.58 -1.63
N VAL A 14 -9.18 -1.33 -0.94
CA VAL A 14 -10.11 -2.37 -0.52
C VAL A 14 -11.24 -2.42 -1.52
N VAL A 15 -11.57 -3.63 -1.97
CA VAL A 15 -12.70 -3.92 -2.85
C VAL A 15 -13.75 -4.66 -2.01
N PRO A 16 -14.74 -3.96 -1.44
CA PRO A 16 -15.68 -4.57 -0.49
C PRO A 16 -16.55 -5.65 -1.14
N ARG A 17 -16.83 -5.52 -2.43
CA ARG A 17 -17.57 -6.50 -3.23
C ARG A 17 -16.99 -6.57 -4.64
N VAL A 18 -16.41 -7.71 -4.98
CA VAL A 18 -15.62 -7.91 -6.21
C VAL A 18 -16.47 -7.73 -7.46
N GLU A 19 -17.72 -8.19 -7.43
CA GLU A 19 -18.64 -8.16 -8.58
C GLU A 19 -19.07 -6.74 -8.96
N ARG A 20 -18.93 -5.78 -8.03
CA ARG A 20 -19.27 -4.37 -8.28
C ARG A 20 -18.06 -3.54 -8.70
N GLU A 21 -16.85 -4.08 -8.50
CA GLU A 21 -15.58 -3.38 -8.73
C GLU A 21 -15.48 -2.02 -8.03
N GLU A 22 -16.27 -1.81 -6.98
CA GLU A 22 -16.18 -0.63 -6.11
C GLU A 22 -14.94 -0.76 -5.24
N PHE A 23 -14.23 0.34 -5.04
CA PHE A 23 -13.06 0.35 -4.17
C PHE A 23 -12.95 1.61 -3.32
N LEU A 24 -12.31 1.44 -2.17
CA LEU A 24 -11.89 2.54 -1.31
C LEU A 24 -10.37 2.51 -1.17
N ASN A 25 -9.72 3.66 -1.34
CA ASN A 25 -8.31 3.80 -1.02
C ASN A 25 -8.15 3.73 0.50
N VAL A 26 -7.26 2.86 0.97
CA VAL A 26 -6.99 2.66 2.41
C VAL A 26 -5.52 2.83 2.75
N GLY A 27 -4.68 3.10 1.77
CA GLY A 27 -3.25 3.28 2.03
C GLY A 27 -2.45 3.55 0.78
N ILE A 28 -1.16 3.74 0.97
CA ILE A 28 -0.17 3.86 -0.10
C ILE A 28 1.06 3.06 0.25
N ILE A 29 1.79 2.66 -0.78
CA ILE A 29 3.15 2.14 -0.69
C ILE A 29 4.06 2.98 -1.58
N LEU A 30 5.15 3.51 -1.02
CA LEU A 30 6.16 4.25 -1.75
C LEU A 30 7.50 3.53 -1.66
N PHE A 31 8.21 3.44 -2.77
CA PHE A 31 9.48 2.75 -2.91
C PHE A 31 10.49 3.61 -3.68
N CYS A 32 11.74 3.66 -3.21
CA CYS A 32 12.86 4.23 -3.95
C CYS A 32 14.06 3.29 -3.92
N LYS A 33 14.47 2.78 -5.10
CA LYS A 33 15.58 1.84 -5.24
C LYS A 33 16.91 2.41 -4.77
N LYS A 34 17.26 3.63 -5.22
CA LYS A 34 18.54 4.29 -4.91
C LYS A 34 18.68 4.56 -3.41
N ALA A 35 17.62 5.04 -2.77
CA ALA A 35 17.61 5.35 -1.35
C ALA A 35 17.40 4.13 -0.44
N LYS A 36 17.19 2.92 -1.01
CA LYS A 36 16.77 1.71 -0.26
C LYS A 36 15.59 2.01 0.67
N PHE A 37 14.64 2.78 0.16
CA PHE A 37 13.50 3.26 0.93
C PHE A 37 12.24 2.51 0.52
N ILE A 38 11.44 2.11 1.50
CA ILE A 38 10.08 1.62 1.31
C ILE A 38 9.25 2.05 2.51
N LYS A 39 8.07 2.60 2.26
CA LYS A 39 7.16 3.05 3.29
C LYS A 39 5.74 2.71 2.90
N VAL A 40 4.99 2.21 3.87
CA VAL A 40 3.56 2.00 3.77
C VAL A 40 2.88 2.87 4.81
N LEU A 41 1.80 3.52 4.40
CA LEU A 41 0.88 4.22 5.29
C LEU A 41 -0.53 3.73 4.98
N CYS A 42 -1.26 3.30 6.00
CA CYS A 42 -2.64 2.86 5.87
C CYS A 42 -3.55 3.64 6.84
N SER A 43 -4.78 3.91 6.40
CA SER A 43 -5.88 4.37 7.22
C SER A 43 -7.17 3.74 6.71
N MET A 44 -7.91 3.10 7.62
CA MET A 44 -9.14 2.42 7.31
C MET A 44 -10.30 3.19 7.91
N ASN A 45 -11.16 3.75 7.05
CA ASN A 45 -12.43 4.31 7.49
C ASN A 45 -13.49 3.19 7.52
N GLU A 46 -13.58 2.50 8.65
CA GLU A 46 -14.49 1.37 8.86
C GLU A 46 -15.95 1.71 8.61
N ALA A 47 -16.39 2.89 9.08
CA ALA A 47 -17.74 3.37 8.85
C ALA A 47 -18.02 3.52 7.36
N LYS A 48 -17.09 4.08 6.58
CA LYS A 48 -17.22 4.21 5.13
C LYS A 48 -17.24 2.86 4.42
N LEU A 49 -16.40 1.91 4.84
CA LEU A 49 -16.36 0.56 4.25
C LEU A 49 -17.67 -0.22 4.49
N GLN A 50 -18.22 -0.12 5.70
CA GLN A 50 -19.49 -0.76 6.07
C GLN A 50 -20.68 -0.24 5.26
N LEU A 51 -20.61 1.00 4.74
CA LEU A 51 -21.63 1.52 3.81
C LEU A 51 -21.61 0.82 2.44
N PHE A 52 -20.48 0.27 2.00
CA PHE A 52 -20.39 -0.46 0.73
C PHE A 52 -20.88 -1.90 0.86
N SER A 53 -20.55 -2.56 1.98
CA SER A 53 -20.94 -3.95 2.25
C SER A 53 -21.00 -4.21 3.76
N ALA A 54 -22.19 -4.54 4.26
CA ALA A 54 -22.39 -4.90 5.67
C ALA A 54 -21.74 -6.24 6.06
N ASP A 55 -21.50 -7.11 5.07
CA ASP A 55 -20.91 -8.44 5.26
C ASP A 55 -19.37 -8.40 5.27
N LEU A 56 -18.76 -7.21 5.21
CA LEU A 56 -17.30 -7.08 5.17
C LEU A 56 -16.70 -7.41 6.54
N ASP A 57 -15.83 -8.42 6.58
CA ASP A 57 -15.06 -8.76 7.77
C ASP A 57 -13.91 -7.76 7.99
N LEU A 58 -14.18 -6.75 8.83
CA LEU A 58 -13.22 -5.69 9.15
C LEU A 58 -12.01 -6.20 9.93
N GLU A 59 -12.18 -7.23 10.76
CA GLU A 59 -11.08 -7.79 11.54
C GLU A 59 -10.09 -8.49 10.61
N GLN A 60 -10.58 -9.35 9.72
CA GLN A 60 -9.76 -10.01 8.73
C GLN A 60 -9.09 -9.01 7.77
N LEU A 61 -9.79 -7.94 7.41
CA LEU A 61 -9.22 -6.88 6.60
C LEU A 61 -8.06 -6.16 7.32
N HIS A 62 -8.22 -5.86 8.61
CA HIS A 62 -7.17 -5.25 9.42
C HIS A 62 -5.94 -6.17 9.52
N LEU A 63 -6.14 -7.47 9.78
CA LEU A 63 -5.06 -8.46 9.81
C LEU A 63 -4.32 -8.56 8.48
N ASN A 64 -5.04 -8.51 7.37
CA ASN A 64 -4.45 -8.56 6.03
C ASN A 64 -3.63 -7.29 5.73
N LEU A 65 -4.12 -6.11 6.10
CA LEU A 65 -3.38 -4.85 5.96
C LEU A 65 -2.11 -4.84 6.82
N GLN A 66 -2.20 -5.31 8.07
CA GLN A 66 -1.02 -5.47 8.93
C GLN A 66 0.01 -6.45 8.32
N ALA A 67 -0.44 -7.56 7.73
CA ALA A 67 0.45 -8.48 7.03
C ALA A 67 1.12 -7.81 5.83
N PHE A 68 0.39 -6.97 5.10
CA PHE A 68 0.89 -6.17 3.99
C PHE A 68 2.02 -5.21 4.44
N GLU A 69 1.81 -4.50 5.56
CA GLU A 69 2.81 -3.62 6.16
C GLU A 69 4.05 -4.36 6.63
N LYS A 70 3.88 -5.52 7.29
CA LYS A 70 4.99 -6.37 7.74
C LYS A 70 5.87 -6.82 6.57
N VAL A 71 5.25 -7.21 5.44
CA VAL A 71 5.99 -7.57 4.22
C VAL A 71 6.74 -6.36 3.67
N ALA A 72 6.13 -5.19 3.62
CA ALA A 72 6.80 -3.99 3.10
C ALA A 72 8.05 -3.63 3.92
N HIS A 73 7.92 -3.61 5.24
CA HIS A 73 9.03 -3.32 6.17
C HIS A 73 10.06 -4.45 6.31
N GLY A 74 9.77 -5.62 5.74
CA GLY A 74 10.69 -6.76 5.74
C GLY A 74 10.80 -7.45 7.11
N GLU A 75 9.72 -7.42 7.89
CA GLU A 75 9.68 -8.07 9.19
C GLU A 75 9.71 -9.60 9.07
N LYS A 76 10.29 -10.27 10.07
CA LYS A 76 10.29 -11.75 10.14
C LYS A 76 8.87 -12.33 10.18
N SER A 77 7.94 -11.58 10.77
CA SER A 77 6.51 -11.90 10.85
C SER A 77 5.79 -11.79 9.49
N GLY A 78 6.39 -11.15 8.49
CA GLY A 78 5.88 -11.05 7.11
C GLY A 78 6.12 -12.31 6.26
N GLY A 79 6.62 -13.39 6.87
CA GLY A 79 6.90 -14.65 6.18
C GLY A 79 8.07 -14.57 5.19
N PRO A 80 8.19 -15.55 4.28
CA PRO A 80 9.33 -15.65 3.35
C PRO A 80 9.49 -14.42 2.46
N ILE A 81 8.39 -13.76 2.11
CA ILE A 81 8.39 -12.59 1.22
C ILE A 81 9.00 -11.37 1.91
N GLY A 82 8.79 -11.22 3.22
CA GLY A 82 9.43 -10.17 4.01
C GLY A 82 10.96 -10.23 3.96
N GLN A 83 11.54 -11.40 3.65
CA GLN A 83 12.99 -11.59 3.57
C GLN A 83 13.59 -11.24 2.20
N PHE A 84 12.77 -10.91 1.18
CA PHE A 84 13.28 -10.51 -0.13
C PHE A 84 13.89 -9.10 -0.10
N ASP A 85 14.63 -8.73 -1.14
CA ASP A 85 15.10 -7.36 -1.34
C ASP A 85 13.92 -6.39 -1.59
N ILE A 86 14.11 -5.11 -1.24
CA ILE A 86 13.05 -4.09 -1.30
C ILE A 86 12.34 -4.05 -2.68
N PRO A 87 13.05 -3.99 -3.84
CA PRO A 87 12.39 -4.05 -5.14
C PRO A 87 11.49 -5.28 -5.33
N SER A 88 11.93 -6.45 -4.87
CA SER A 88 11.15 -7.68 -4.98
C SER A 88 9.92 -7.66 -4.07
N ARG A 89 10.03 -7.10 -2.86
CA ARG A 89 8.88 -6.92 -1.97
C ARG A 89 7.87 -5.93 -2.56
N PHE A 90 8.34 -4.78 -3.07
CA PHE A 90 7.48 -3.81 -3.73
C PHE A 90 6.72 -4.44 -4.90
N ARG A 91 7.42 -5.11 -5.82
CA ARG A 91 6.78 -5.83 -6.94
C ARG A 91 5.80 -6.90 -6.46
N TRP A 92 6.12 -7.60 -5.38
CA TRP A 92 5.24 -8.61 -4.82
C TRP A 92 3.94 -7.99 -4.30
N LEU A 93 4.04 -6.87 -3.57
CA LEU A 93 2.93 -6.13 -2.97
C LEU A 93 2.06 -5.41 -4.02
N THR A 94 2.65 -4.96 -5.12
CA THR A 94 1.92 -4.29 -6.22
C THR A 94 1.37 -5.25 -7.27
N ALA A 95 1.51 -6.57 -7.07
CA ALA A 95 0.94 -7.57 -7.97
C ALA A 95 -0.54 -7.80 -7.65
N LEU A 96 -1.39 -7.81 -8.68
CA LEU A 96 -2.81 -8.13 -8.58
C LEU A 96 -3.00 -9.61 -8.21
N ARG A 97 -3.11 -9.90 -6.90
CA ARG A 97 -3.21 -11.28 -6.39
C ARG A 97 -4.34 -11.53 -5.41
N SER A 98 -4.89 -10.50 -4.79
CA SER A 98 -6.01 -10.61 -3.87
C SER A 98 -7.24 -9.96 -4.48
N SER A 99 -8.40 -10.57 -4.25
CA SER A 99 -9.69 -10.05 -4.71
C SER A 99 -10.17 -8.88 -3.85
N ALA A 100 -9.94 -8.93 -2.54
CA ALA A 100 -10.43 -7.95 -1.57
C ALA A 100 -9.44 -6.80 -1.27
N ILE A 101 -8.13 -7.06 -1.28
CA ILE A 101 -7.10 -6.02 -1.18
C ILE A 101 -6.33 -5.98 -2.50
N GLN A 102 -6.44 -4.85 -3.18
CA GLN A 102 -5.78 -4.62 -4.45
C GLN A 102 -4.82 -3.44 -4.34
N THR A 103 -3.94 -3.33 -5.31
CA THR A 103 -3.06 -2.17 -5.47
C THR A 103 -3.27 -1.55 -6.84
N SER A 104 -3.13 -0.23 -6.92
CA SER A 104 -3.02 0.43 -8.22
C SER A 104 -1.76 -0.04 -8.95
N ARG A 105 -1.69 0.25 -10.26
CA ARG A 105 -0.41 0.14 -10.97
C ARG A 105 0.63 1.04 -10.28
N PRO A 106 1.92 0.65 -10.25
CA PRO A 106 2.98 1.53 -9.81
C PRO A 106 3.05 2.80 -10.68
N HIS A 107 3.17 3.95 -10.03
CA HIS A 107 3.29 5.26 -10.64
C HIS A 107 4.67 5.85 -10.31
N PRO A 108 5.48 6.23 -11.32
CA PRO A 108 6.78 6.82 -11.07
C PRO A 108 6.67 8.31 -10.68
N GLY A 109 7.63 8.79 -9.91
CA GLY A 109 7.73 10.20 -9.52
C GLY A 109 9.15 10.60 -9.15
N LEU A 110 9.38 11.91 -9.00
CA LEU A 110 10.64 12.49 -8.56
C LEU A 110 10.37 13.44 -7.40
N CYS A 111 11.13 13.31 -6.32
CA CYS A 111 11.00 14.19 -5.16
C CYS A 111 12.34 14.52 -4.52
N ASP A 112 12.36 15.57 -3.71
CA ASP A 112 13.52 15.95 -2.90
C ASP A 112 13.50 15.25 -1.53
N ASP A 113 12.31 14.91 -1.01
CA ASP A 113 12.11 14.30 0.30
C ASP A 113 11.07 13.17 0.21
N LEU A 114 11.50 11.93 0.47
CA LEU A 114 10.68 10.73 0.35
C LEU A 114 9.61 10.64 1.45
N GLU A 115 9.92 11.08 2.67
CA GLU A 115 8.98 11.02 3.80
C GLU A 115 7.86 12.03 3.61
N LYS A 116 8.21 13.29 3.27
CA LYS A 116 7.20 14.32 2.96
C LYS A 116 6.34 13.95 1.77
N THR A 117 6.94 13.34 0.74
CA THR A 117 6.20 12.91 -0.45
C THR A 117 5.26 11.76 -0.11
N THR A 118 5.69 10.81 0.71
CA THR A 118 4.82 9.71 1.19
C THR A 118 3.64 10.29 1.96
N GLN A 119 3.88 11.18 2.93
CA GLN A 119 2.81 11.79 3.72
C GLN A 119 1.82 12.58 2.84
N ARG A 120 2.32 13.42 1.92
CA ARG A 120 1.47 14.20 1.01
C ARG A 120 0.59 13.29 0.15
N LEU A 121 1.16 12.23 -0.44
CA LEU A 121 0.39 11.28 -1.26
C LEU A 121 -0.66 10.53 -0.43
N PHE A 122 -0.37 10.24 0.83
CA PHE A 122 -1.32 9.60 1.74
C PHE A 122 -2.50 10.52 2.06
N GLU A 123 -2.22 11.80 2.36
CA GLU A 123 -3.24 12.82 2.58
C GLU A 123 -4.11 13.05 1.33
N GLU A 124 -3.52 13.13 0.14
CA GLU A 124 -4.27 13.40 -1.09
C GLU A 124 -5.10 12.20 -1.57
N MET A 125 -4.65 10.97 -1.30
CA MET A 125 -5.23 9.76 -1.90
C MET A 125 -6.08 8.93 -0.95
N VAL A 126 -5.94 9.12 0.37
CA VAL A 126 -6.54 8.21 1.38
C VAL A 126 -7.39 8.96 2.42
N LEU A 127 -6.87 10.05 3.00
CA LEU A 127 -7.56 10.80 4.08
C LEU A 127 -8.65 11.71 3.54
#